data_AF-A0A534PF25-F1
#
_entry.id   AF-A0A534PF25-F1
#
_cell.length_a   1.000
_cell.length_b   1.000
_cell.length_c   1.000
_cell.angle_alpha   90.00
_cell.angle_beta   90.00
_cell.angle_gamma   90.00
#
_symmetry.space_group_name_H-M   'P 1'
#
loop_
_entity.id
_entity.type
_entity.pdbx_description
1 polymer ?
#
loop_
_entity_poly.entity_id
_entity_poly.type
_entity_poly.pdbx_seq_one_letter_code
_entity_poly.pdbx_strand_id
1 'polypeptide(L)'
;MTSLFEHCSDCVELLGEYVDGSLPPEKAAALEAHLSLCPPCITFVRTYKATRVLCRHKLAADMPQELCDSLNSFLAKNVPGYAAPEGGEKPAPAATPSNKKN
;
A
#
# COMPACT_ATOMS: atom_id res chain seq x y z
N MET A 1 -29.34 8.41 -12.57
CA MET A 1 -28.43 7.54 -11.79
C MET A 1 -27.21 8.38 -11.51
N THR A 2 -27.13 8.93 -10.30
CA THR A 2 -26.05 9.83 -9.86
C THR A 2 -24.76 9.03 -9.72
N SER A 3 -23.78 9.28 -10.59
CA SER A 3 -22.45 8.73 -10.43
C SER A 3 -21.78 9.47 -9.28
N LEU A 4 -21.33 8.75 -8.24
CA LEU A 4 -20.62 9.36 -7.11
C LEU A 4 -19.19 9.83 -7.49
N PHE A 5 -18.70 9.43 -8.67
CA PHE A 5 -17.37 9.74 -9.19
C PHE A 5 -17.48 10.12 -10.67
N GLU A 6 -17.72 11.40 -10.91
CA GLU A 6 -17.82 11.98 -12.26
C GLU A 6 -16.43 12.23 -12.86
N HIS A 7 -15.39 12.36 -12.02
CA HIS A 7 -14.04 12.70 -12.46
C HIS A 7 -12.96 11.77 -11.88
N CYS A 8 -11.94 11.49 -12.70
CA CYS A 8 -10.78 10.72 -12.28
C CYS A 8 -9.99 11.40 -11.14
N SER A 9 -10.08 12.73 -11.00
CA SER A 9 -9.45 13.49 -9.90
C SER A 9 -9.94 13.01 -8.54
N ASP A 10 -11.25 12.79 -8.41
CA ASP A 10 -11.90 12.43 -7.16
C ASP A 10 -11.42 11.04 -6.68
N CYS A 11 -11.11 10.16 -7.64
CA CYS A 11 -10.51 8.86 -7.37
C CYS A 11 -9.10 8.97 -6.78
N VAL A 12 -8.31 9.95 -7.22
CA VAL A 12 -6.93 10.17 -6.76
C VAL A 12 -6.93 10.71 -5.33
N GLU A 13 -7.85 11.63 -5.00
CA GLU A 13 -7.95 12.21 -3.65
C GLU A 13 -8.28 11.15 -2.59
N LEU A 14 -9.17 10.21 -2.93
CA LEU A 14 -9.62 9.15 -2.01
C LEU A 14 -8.74 7.89 -2.06
N LEU A 15 -7.71 7.88 -2.91
CA LEU A 15 -6.91 6.68 -3.15
C LEU A 15 -6.15 6.25 -1.90
N GLY A 16 -5.61 7.19 -1.12
CA GLY A 16 -4.91 6.89 0.13
C GLY A 16 -5.78 6.10 1.09
N GLU A 17 -6.94 6.66 1.45
CA GLU A 17 -7.92 6.04 2.34
C GLU A 17 -8.44 4.71 1.81
N TYR A 18 -8.65 4.61 0.49
CA TYR A 18 -9.08 3.37 -0.16
C TYR A 18 -8.03 2.26 -0.04
N VAL A 19 -6.75 2.56 -0.30
CA VAL A 19 -5.68 1.55 -0.22
C VAL A 19 -5.37 1.19 1.24
N ASP A 20 -5.62 2.11 2.18
CA ASP A 20 -5.52 1.86 3.63
C ASP A 20 -6.74 1.17 4.23
N GLY A 21 -7.81 0.98 3.45
CA GLY A 21 -9.05 0.35 3.93
C GLY A 21 -9.83 1.22 4.93
N SER A 22 -9.53 2.52 5.01
CA SER A 22 -10.20 3.46 5.90
C SER A 22 -11.39 4.17 5.24
N LEU A 23 -11.62 3.93 3.96
CA LEU A 23 -12.70 4.57 3.22
C LEU A 23 -14.07 3.99 3.61
N PRO A 24 -15.11 4.83 3.85
CA PRO A 24 -16.46 4.34 4.12
C PRO A 24 -16.98 3.41 3.02
N PRO A 25 -17.77 2.37 3.36
CA PRO A 25 -18.15 1.32 2.41
C PRO A 25 -18.92 1.85 1.19
N GLU A 26 -19.75 2.88 1.37
CA GLU A 26 -20.50 3.52 0.28
C GLU A 26 -19.56 4.20 -0.74
N LYS A 27 -18.55 4.93 -0.25
CA LYS A 27 -17.54 5.57 -1.10
C LYS A 27 -16.62 4.56 -1.76
N ALA A 28 -16.25 3.49 -1.05
CA ALA A 28 -15.47 2.40 -1.62
C ALA A 28 -16.23 1.71 -2.76
N ALA A 29 -17.51 1.40 -2.59
CA ALA A 29 -18.32 0.80 -3.65
C ALA A 29 -18.45 1.71 -4.88
N ALA A 30 -18.61 3.02 -4.68
CA ALA A 30 -18.67 3.97 -5.78
C ALA A 30 -17.33 4.14 -6.51
N LEU A 31 -16.20 4.10 -5.79
CA LEU A 31 -14.86 4.11 -6.38
C LEU A 31 -14.62 2.84 -7.19
N GLU A 32 -14.98 1.66 -6.68
CA GLU A 32 -14.90 0.38 -7.40
C GLU A 32 -15.73 0.41 -8.70
N ALA A 33 -16.92 1.01 -8.67
CA ALA A 33 -17.75 1.19 -9.85
C ALA A 33 -17.03 2.04 -10.92
N HIS A 34 -16.39 3.14 -10.53
CA HIS A 34 -15.57 3.95 -11.43
C HIS A 34 -14.37 3.15 -11.99
N LEU A 35 -13.63 2.45 -11.12
CA LEU A 35 -12.50 1.62 -11.53
C LEU A 35 -12.91 0.55 -12.54
N SER A 36 -14.10 -0.04 -12.41
CA SER A 36 -14.60 -1.04 -13.37
C SER A 36 -14.80 -0.52 -14.79
N LEU A 37 -14.99 0.79 -14.95
CA LEU A 37 -15.28 1.46 -16.23
C LEU A 37 -14.12 2.31 -16.75
N CYS A 38 -13.08 2.52 -15.94
CA CYS A 38 -12.02 3.49 -16.22
C CYS A 38 -10.61 2.84 -16.21
N PRO A 39 -10.13 2.32 -17.36
CA PRO A 39 -8.78 1.78 -17.52
C PRO A 39 -7.62 2.67 -17.04
N PRO A 40 -7.61 4.01 -17.25
CA PRO A 40 -6.51 4.83 -16.76
C PRO A 40 -6.49 4.89 -15.23
N CYS A 41 -7.65 4.95 -14.55
CA CYS A 41 -7.71 4.89 -13.09
C CYS A 41 -7.22 3.54 -12.57
N ILE A 42 -7.59 2.41 -13.20
CA ILE A 42 -7.04 1.09 -12.83
C ILE A 42 -5.52 1.09 -12.88
N THR A 43 -4.95 1.64 -13.96
CA THR A 43 -3.49 1.71 -14.15
C THR A 43 -2.83 2.59 -13.09
N PHE A 44 -3.46 3.72 -12.76
CA PHE A 44 -3.00 4.62 -11.71
C PHE A 44 -3.00 3.92 -10.34
N VAL A 45 -4.11 3.29 -9.94
CA VAL A 45 -4.22 2.57 -8.67
C VAL A 45 -3.18 1.45 -8.55
N ARG A 46 -2.94 0.71 -9.64
CA ARG A 46 -1.89 -0.33 -9.67
C ARG A 46 -0.50 0.26 -9.45
N THR A 47 -0.18 1.36 -10.14
CA THR A 47 1.10 2.05 -9.99
C THR A 47 1.27 2.58 -8.57
N TYR A 48 0.24 3.23 -8.02
CA TYR A 48 0.25 3.75 -6.66
C TYR A 48 0.50 2.64 -5.63
N LYS A 49 -0.21 1.51 -5.72
CA LYS A 49 0.00 0.33 -4.86
C LYS A 49 1.44 -0.19 -4.95
N ALA A 50 2.00 -0.29 -6.16
CA ALA A 50 3.38 -0.71 -6.37
C ALA A 50 4.39 0.26 -5.74
N THR A 51 4.18 1.57 -5.91
CA THR A 51 5.02 2.61 -5.29
C THR A 51 5.02 2.48 -3.77
N ARG A 52 3.86 2.28 -3.14
CA ARG A 52 3.78 2.10 -1.68
C ARG A 52 4.62 0.91 -1.19
N VAL A 53 4.53 -0.21 -1.89
CA VAL A 53 5.33 -1.42 -1.58
C VAL A 53 6.82 -1.11 -1.70
N LEU A 54 7.23 -0.47 -2.80
CA LEU A 54 8.63 -0.10 -3.03
C LEU A 54 9.16 0.84 -1.94
N CYS A 55 8.39 1.88 -1.59
CA CYS A 55 8.75 2.81 -0.52
C CYS A 55 8.86 2.09 0.83
N ARG A 56 7.91 1.22 1.17
CA ARG A 56 7.97 0.43 2.41
C ARG A 56 9.21 -0.45 2.48
N HIS A 57 9.56 -1.13 1.39
CA HIS A 57 10.76 -1.96 1.35
C HIS A 57 12.04 -1.14 1.51
N LYS A 58 12.13 0.02 0.86
CA LYS A 58 13.29 0.91 0.99
C LYS A 58 13.42 1.44 2.41
N LEU A 59 12.34 1.98 2.97
CA LEU A 59 12.32 2.49 4.34
C LEU A 59 12.67 1.39 5.37
N ALA A 60 12.18 0.17 5.18
CA ALA A 60 12.54 -0.96 6.04
C ALA A 60 14.02 -1.36 5.89
N ALA A 61 14.59 -1.28 4.69
CA ALA A 61 16.00 -1.58 4.45
C ALA A 61 16.95 -0.50 4.99
N ASP A 62 16.52 0.77 4.98
CA ASP A 62 17.30 1.91 5.50
C ASP A 62 17.23 2.02 7.03
N MET A 63 16.35 1.25 7.67
CA MET A 63 16.15 1.26 9.12
C MET A 63 17.41 0.77 9.85
N PRO A 64 18.01 1.55 10.76
CA PRO A 64 19.17 1.12 11.53
C PRO A 64 18.85 -0.11 12.39
N GLN A 65 19.73 -1.12 12.35
CA GLN A 65 19.52 -2.38 13.08
C GLN A 65 19.36 -2.16 14.59
N GLU A 66 20.13 -1.25 15.19
CA GLU A 66 20.05 -0.92 16.61
C GLU A 66 18.66 -0.45 17.03
N LEU A 67 17.96 0.30 16.15
CA LEU A 67 16.62 0.78 16.42
C LEU A 67 15.59 -0.35 16.31
N CYS A 68 15.74 -1.26 15.34
CA CYS A 68 14.93 -2.48 15.24
C CYS A 68 15.07 -3.35 16.50
N ASP A 69 16.30 -3.58 16.96
CA ASP A 69 16.59 -4.39 18.13
C ASP A 69 16.02 -3.76 19.41
N SER A 70 16.20 -2.45 19.57
CA SER A 70 15.64 -1.69 20.70
C SER A 70 14.11 -1.75 20.72
N LEU A 71 13.46 -1.56 19.55
CA LEU A 71 12.00 -1.64 19.43
C LEU A 71 11.47 -3.05 19.70
N ASN A 72 12.11 -4.07 19.15
CA ASN A 72 11.74 -5.47 19.39
C ASN A 72 11.87 -5.85 20.88
N SER A 73 12.96 -5.42 21.53
CA SER A 73 13.15 -5.62 22.98
C SER A 73 12.06 -4.95 23.80
N PHE A 74 11.65 -3.73 23.41
CA PHE A 74 10.58 -3.01 24.07
C PHE A 74 9.21 -3.70 23.89
N LEU A 75 8.86 -4.11 22.67
CA LEU A 75 7.58 -4.75 22.36
C LEU A 75 7.46 -6.12 23.04
N ALA A 76 8.51 -6.94 23.03
CA ALA A 76 8.54 -8.24 23.70
C ALA A 76 8.29 -8.13 25.22
N LYS A 77 8.69 -7.01 25.84
CA LYS A 77 8.46 -6.75 27.27
C LYS A 77 7.05 -6.25 27.59
N ASN A 78 6.42 -5.54 26.67
CA ASN A 78 5.20 -4.76 26.97
C ASN A 78 3.93 -5.28 26.27
N VAL A 79 4.05 -6.10 25.23
CA VAL A 79 2.91 -6.60 24.45
C VAL A 79 2.78 -8.12 24.63
N PRO A 80 1.75 -8.61 25.36
CA PRO A 80 1.53 -10.04 25.53
C PRO A 80 1.30 -10.73 24.18
N GLY A 81 2.06 -11.79 23.91
CA GLY A 81 1.95 -12.54 22.65
C GLY A 81 2.68 -11.93 21.46
N TYR A 82 3.47 -10.86 21.64
CA TYR A 82 4.37 -10.37 20.60
C TYR A 82 5.56 -11.32 20.42
N ALA A 83 5.67 -11.90 19.24
CA ALA A 83 6.89 -12.58 18.78
C ALA A 83 7.63 -11.64 17.83
N ALA A 84 8.89 -11.34 18.13
CA ALA A 84 9.71 -10.56 17.23
C ALA A 84 9.81 -11.30 15.88
N PRO A 85 9.61 -10.62 14.74
CA PRO A 85 9.89 -11.24 13.46
C PRO A 85 11.39 -11.56 13.41
N GLU A 86 11.72 -12.84 13.20
CA GLU A 86 13.09 -13.33 13.11
C GLU A 86 13.79 -12.68 11.91
N GLY A 87 14.53 -11.59 12.17
CA GLY A 87 15.47 -11.01 11.23
C GLY A 87 14.83 -10.22 10.08
N GLY A 88 15.52 -9.16 9.67
CA GLY A 88 15.22 -8.46 8.42
C GLY A 88 15.39 -9.42 7.25
N GLU A 89 14.30 -10.10 6.89
CA GLU A 89 14.23 -10.83 5.64
C GLU A 89 14.41 -9.79 4.55
N LYS A 90 15.59 -9.79 3.94
CA LYS A 90 15.92 -8.96 2.79
C LYS A 90 14.79 -9.17 1.79
N PRO A 91 13.95 -8.16 1.53
CA PRO A 91 12.80 -8.39 0.69
C PRO A 91 13.29 -8.86 -0.68
N ALA A 92 12.79 -10.03 -1.08
CA ALA A 92 13.06 -10.59 -2.38
C ALA A 92 12.84 -9.48 -3.43
N PRO A 93 13.73 -9.33 -4.42
CA PRO A 93 13.59 -8.28 -5.41
C PRO A 93 12.20 -8.40 -6.03
N ALA A 94 11.38 -7.36 -5.84
CA ALA A 94 10.10 -7.23 -6.52
C ALA A 94 10.36 -7.51 -7.99
N ALA A 95 9.78 -8.60 -8.49
CA ALA A 95 9.91 -9.00 -9.87
C ALA A 95 9.58 -7.79 -10.74
N THR A 96 10.59 -7.33 -11.48
CA THR A 96 10.45 -6.25 -12.44
C THR A 96 9.38 -6.67 -13.45
N PRO A 97 8.29 -5.90 -13.64
CA PRO A 97 7.47 -6.09 -14.82
C PRO A 97 8.34 -5.69 -16.02
N SER A 98 8.86 -6.69 -16.72
CA SER A 98 9.52 -6.56 -18.02
C SER A 98 8.47 -6.01 -18.99
N ASN A 99 8.37 -4.69 -19.10
CA ASN A 99 7.54 -4.08 -20.12
C ASN A 99 8.31 -4.10 -21.45
N LYS A 100 8.04 -5.13 -22.24
CA LYS A 100 8.52 -5.34 -23.60
C LYS A 100 7.86 -4.29 -24.50
N LYS A 101 8.62 -3.24 -24.82
CA LYS A 101 8.30 -2.21 -25.81
C LYS A 101 8.00 -2.89 -27.15
N ASN A 102 6.75 -2.79 -27.60
CA ASN A 102 6.31 -3.12 -28.96
C ASN A 102 5.46 -1.98 -29.48
#